data_AF-A0A1J4UQZ6-F1
#
_entry.id   AF-A0A1J4UQZ6-F1
#
_cell.length_a   1.000
_cell.length_b   1.000
_cell.length_c   1.000
_cell.angle_alpha   90.00
_cell.angle_beta   90.00
_cell.angle_gamma   90.00
#
_symmetry.space_group_name_H-M   'P 1'
#
loop_
_entity.id
_entity.type
_entity.pdbx_description
1 polymer ?
#
loop_
_entity_poly.entity_id
_entity_poly.type
_entity_poly.pdbx_seq_one_letter_code
_entity_poly.pdbx_strand_id
1 'polypeptide(L)' 'MALKAGYGVRTRKRETAALKQKNASYACAKCGKKSVKRSSNGIWNCGSCKAVFAGGAYAPRTRK' A
#
# COMPACT_ATOMS: atom_id res chain seq x y z
N MET A 1 3.58 12.21 -8.30
CA MET A 1 2.40 12.36 -9.18
C MET A 1 1.37 13.21 -8.46
N ALA A 2 1.40 14.52 -8.72
CA ALA A 2 0.50 15.49 -8.10
C ALA A 2 -0.72 15.68 -9.01
N LEU A 3 -1.92 15.52 -8.46
CA LEU A 3 -3.16 15.80 -9.17
C LEU A 3 -3.15 17.25 -9.66
N LYS A 4 -3.40 17.41 -10.96
CA LYS A 4 -3.43 18.69 -11.68
C LYS A 4 -4.39 19.67 -10.97
N ALA A 5 -4.03 20.96 -10.99
CA ALA A 5 -4.83 22.04 -10.43
C ALA A 5 -6.24 22.03 -11.04
N GLY A 6 -7.22 21.54 -10.27
CA GLY A 6 -8.60 21.32 -10.72
C GLY A 6 -9.41 20.47 -9.72
N TYR A 7 -8.75 19.53 -9.04
CA TYR A 7 -9.37 18.75 -7.97
C TYR A 7 -9.24 19.47 -6.63
N GLY A 8 -10.37 19.78 -5.98
CA GLY A 8 -10.40 20.50 -4.70
C GLY A 8 -9.49 19.89 -3.62
N VAL A 9 -9.11 20.71 -2.63
CA VAL A 9 -8.10 20.34 -1.61
C VAL A 9 -8.49 19.07 -0.84
N ARG A 10 -9.78 18.85 -0.56
CA ARG A 10 -10.28 17.65 0.13
C ARG A 10 -10.01 16.36 -0.65
N THR A 11 -10.25 16.36 -1.95
CA THR A 11 -10.00 15.21 -2.84
C THR A 11 -8.51 14.90 -2.89
N ARG A 12 -7.67 15.94 -3.08
CA ARG A 12 -6.21 15.79 -3.07
C ARG A 12 -5.67 15.19 -1.77
N LYS A 13 -6.20 15.61 -0.60
CA LYS A 13 -5.79 15.05 0.70
C LYS A 13 -6.13 13.56 0.81
N ARG A 14 -7.33 13.14 0.39
CA ARG A 14 -7.75 11.73 0.42
C ARG A 14 -6.89 10.86 -0.49
N GLU A 15 -6.63 11.33 -1.72
CA GLU A 15 -5.79 10.59 -2.66
C GLU A 15 -4.34 10.49 -2.20
N THR A 16 -3.77 11.58 -1.67
CA THR A 16 -2.42 11.55 -1.12
C THR A 16 -2.34 10.56 0.05
N ALA A 17 -3.35 10.50 0.91
CA ALA A 17 -3.41 9.52 1.99
C ALA A 17 -3.47 8.07 1.46
N ALA A 18 -4.31 7.80 0.46
CA ALA A 18 -4.42 6.48 -0.17
C ALA A 18 -3.12 6.07 -0.91
N LEU A 19 -2.47 7.01 -1.60
CA LEU A 19 -1.17 6.79 -2.26
C LEU A 19 -0.07 6.52 -1.25
N LYS A 20 -0.06 7.24 -0.13
CA LYS A 20 0.90 7.04 0.96
C LYS A 20 0.75 5.66 1.58
N GLN A 21 -0.49 5.19 1.77
CA GLN A 21 -0.77 3.83 2.23
C GLN A 21 -0.29 2.79 1.19
N LYS A 22 -0.66 2.95 -0.09
CA LYS A 22 -0.25 1.99 -1.13
C LYS A 22 1.28 1.83 -1.26
N ASN A 23 2.02 2.92 -1.12
CA ASN A 23 3.49 2.95 -1.29
C ASN A 23 4.24 2.70 0.02
N ALA A 24 3.54 2.54 1.15
CA ALA A 24 4.19 2.26 2.42
C ALA A 24 4.82 0.85 2.43
N SER A 25 5.96 0.73 3.09
CA SER A 25 6.57 -0.58 3.38
C SER A 25 5.91 -1.17 4.62
N TYR A 26 5.39 -2.39 4.49
CA TYR A 26 4.70 -3.08 5.59
C TYR A 26 5.55 -4.19 6.20
N ALA A 27 5.26 -4.49 7.47
CA ALA A 27 5.85 -5.62 8.17
C ALA A 27 5.32 -6.94 7.60
N CYS A 28 6.23 -7.85 7.29
CA CYS A 28 5.89 -9.20 6.83
C CYS A 28 5.44 -10.08 8.01
N ALA A 29 4.31 -10.77 7.86
CA ALA A 29 3.83 -11.72 8.88
C ALA A 29 4.69 -13.00 8.97
N LYS A 30 5.47 -13.32 7.93
CA LYS A 30 6.35 -14.50 7.91
C LYS A 30 7.73 -14.22 8.51
N CYS A 31 8.39 -13.15 8.08
CA CYS A 31 9.78 -12.86 8.45
C CYS A 31 9.95 -11.66 9.39
N GLY A 32 8.89 -10.96 9.77
CA GLY A 32 8.92 -9.78 10.64
C GLY A 32 9.53 -8.52 10.03
N LYS A 33 10.25 -8.62 8.89
CA LYS A 33 10.91 -7.48 8.24
C LYS A 33 9.92 -6.56 7.54
N LYS A 34 10.16 -5.24 7.60
CA LYS A 34 9.38 -4.20 6.91
C LYS A 34 9.78 -4.08 5.43
N SER A 35 9.59 -5.15 4.67
CA SER A 35 10.02 -5.24 3.27
C SER A 35 8.91 -5.71 2.33
N VAL A 36 7.66 -5.64 2.79
CA VAL A 36 6.49 -5.95 1.97
C VAL A 36 6.15 -4.76 1.09
N LYS A 37 6.11 -5.00 -0.22
CA LYS A 37 5.72 -4.03 -1.25
C LYS A 37 4.54 -4.58 -2.04
N ARG A 38 3.72 -3.69 -2.60
CA ARG A 38 2.59 -4.04 -3.46
C ARG A 38 3.10 -4.46 -4.83
N SER A 39 2.71 -5.64 -5.31
CA SER A 39 3.04 -6.10 -6.66
C SER A 39 1.89 -5.87 -7.64
N SER A 40 0.64 -6.05 -7.18
CA SER A 40 -0.56 -5.82 -7.98
C SER A 40 -1.74 -5.46 -7.07
N ASN A 41 -2.91 -5.17 -7.65
CA ASN A 41 -4.11 -4.91 -6.85
C ASN A 41 -4.44 -6.11 -5.97
N GLY A 42 -4.34 -5.92 -4.64
CA GLY A 42 -4.59 -6.98 -3.66
C GLY A 42 -3.47 -8.01 -3.53
N ILE A 43 -2.38 -7.92 -4.30
CA ILE A 43 -1.23 -8.85 -4.21
C ILE A 43 -0.02 -8.11 -3.65
N TRP A 44 0.50 -8.63 -2.54
CA TRP A 44 1.63 -8.09 -1.79
C TRP A 44 2.78 -9.08 -1.77
N ASN A 45 4.00 -8.61 -2.06
CA ASN A 45 5.20 -9.43 -2.10
C ASN A 45 6.22 -8.92 -1.07
N CYS A 46 6.80 -9.82 -0.29
CA CYS A 46 7.93 -9.50 0.57
C CYS A 46 9.26 -9.68 -0.15
N GLY A 47 10.05 -8.61 -0.28
CA GLY A 47 11.37 -8.69 -0.91
C GLY A 47 12.36 -9.62 -0.19
N SER A 48 12.22 -9.82 1.12
CA SER A 48 13.17 -10.62 1.91
C SER A 48 12.90 -12.12 1.87
N CYS A 49 11.63 -12.54 1.99
CA CYS A 49 11.25 -13.95 2.03
C CYS A 49 10.54 -14.43 0.76
N LYS A 50 10.34 -13.53 -0.22
CA LYS A 50 9.61 -13.77 -1.48
C LYS A 50 8.19 -14.31 -1.30
N ALA A 51 7.64 -14.18 -0.09
CA ALA A 51 6.29 -14.61 0.19
C ALA A 51 5.31 -13.63 -0.46
N VAL A 52 4.36 -14.20 -1.20
CA VAL A 52 3.26 -13.47 -1.85
C VAL A 52 2.00 -13.70 -1.03
N PHE A 53 1.30 -12.61 -0.69
CA PHE A 53 0.08 -12.65 0.11
C PHE A 53 -1.02 -11.87 -0.59
N ALA A 54 -2.25 -12.37 -0.48
CA ALA A 54 -3.44 -11.61 -0.82
C ALA A 54 -3.80 -10.67 0.35
N GLY A 55 -4.14 -9.43 0.04
CA GLY A 55 -4.52 -8.41 1.01
C GLY A 55 -5.45 -7.37 0.39
N GLY A 56 -5.72 -6.29 1.13
CA GLY A 56 -6.53 -5.18 0.63
C GLY A 56 -5.83 -4.41 -0.50
N ALA A 57 -6.63 -3.65 -1.26
CA ALA A 57 -6.13 -2.86 -2.38
C ALA A 57 -5.11 -1.78 -1.96
N TYR A 58 -5.28 -1.20 -0.76
CA TYR A 58 -4.43 -0.12 -0.24
C TYR A 58 -3.64 -0.48 1.02
N ALA A 59 -3.99 -1.58 1.69
CA ALA A 59 -3.30 -2.08 2.88
C ALA A 59 -3.24 -3.62 2.86
N PRO A 60 -2.13 -4.25 3.25
CA PRO A 60 -1.99 -5.71 3.24
C PRO A 60 -2.87 -6.39 4.29
N ARG A 61 -3.22 -5.69 5.37
CA ARG A 61 -4.21 -6.14 6.36
C ARG A 61 -5.27 -5.06 6.52
N THR A 62 -6.50 -5.38 6.14
CA THR A 62 -7.69 -4.59 6.48
C THR A 62 -8.34 -5.25 7.69
N ARG A 63 -8.59 -4.50 8.77
CA ARG A 63 -9.44 -4.99 9.87
C ARG A 63 -10.87 -5.04 9.37
N LYS A 64 -11.55 -6.17 9.56
CA LYS A 64 -12.98 -6.31 9.34
C LYS A 64 -13.69 -6.02 10.66
#